data_AF-A0A7J9L0P1-F1
#
_entry.id   AF-A0A7J9L0P1-F1
#
_cell.length_a   1.000
_cell.length_b   1.000
_cell.length_c   1.000
_cell.angle_alpha   90.00
_cell.angle_beta   90.00
_cell.angle_gamma   90.00
#
_symmetry.space_group_name_H-M   'P 1'
#
loop_
_entity.id
_entity.type
_entity.pdbx_description
1 polymer ?
#
loop_
_entity_poly.entity_id
_entity_poly.type
_entity_poly.pdbx_seq_one_letter_code
_entity_poly.pdbx_strand_id
1 'polypeptide(L)'
;MLQALSKHSYKRSFNGFASKLTNEEAKKLSSSKGAVLVFPSKVYQLYRTRSWDFLGLNQTVKSNAAAESNVIVGVTDTGIWPESDSFSDEGFGPPPQKWKGACKVGQNLTCNQQKYSSISDLRPLFISLILTMTWYLSFSKLIGARVYTTDSARDTEGHGSHTASTAAGNNVVNASFYGFAEGTARGGVPSARVAAYKACNGIWCTSDILAAFDDTIADGVDLIIVPLGSVFVSEFYSDPVATGAFHAAEKGVLVVHSAGNSGLAGFQSVASVAPWKLSVKHNGSSFCSGRRLLVMEDSDEEKPRH
;
A
#
# COMPACT_ATOMS: atom_id res chain seq x y z
N MET A 1 24.10 -19.36 -42.77
CA MET A 1 24.17 -19.63 -41.32
C MET A 1 24.34 -18.28 -40.64
N LEU A 2 23.29 -17.71 -40.06
CA LEU A 2 23.37 -16.41 -39.36
C LEU A 2 24.08 -16.66 -38.02
N GLN A 3 25.28 -16.11 -37.84
CA GLN A 3 25.98 -16.10 -36.55
C GLN A 3 25.37 -15.00 -35.66
N ALA A 4 24.19 -15.28 -35.12
CA ALA A 4 23.56 -14.44 -34.12
C ALA A 4 24.07 -14.87 -32.73
N LEU A 5 24.72 -13.96 -32.00
CA LEU A 5 25.11 -14.18 -30.60
C LEU A 5 23.85 -14.18 -29.72
N SER A 6 23.29 -15.38 -29.48
CA SER A 6 22.16 -15.56 -28.58
C SER A 6 22.57 -15.19 -27.15
N LYS A 7 21.92 -14.15 -26.60
CA LYS A 7 22.14 -13.68 -25.23
C LYS A 7 21.36 -14.50 -24.22
N HIS A 8 20.12 -14.86 -24.56
CA HIS A 8 19.26 -15.72 -23.75
C HIS A 8 18.39 -16.63 -24.63
N SER A 9 18.15 -17.85 -24.18
CA SER A 9 17.25 -18.81 -24.85
C SER A 9 16.13 -19.23 -23.88
N TYR A 10 14.89 -19.12 -24.35
CA TYR A 10 13.69 -19.50 -23.64
C TYR A 10 13.20 -20.83 -24.21
N LYS A 11 13.17 -21.88 -23.36
CA LYS A 11 12.78 -23.25 -23.76
C LYS A 11 11.77 -23.93 -22.82
N ARG A 12 11.40 -23.29 -21.72
CA ARG A 12 10.55 -23.89 -20.67
C ARG A 12 9.08 -23.55 -20.85
N SER A 13 8.75 -22.27 -20.81
CA SER A 13 7.36 -21.77 -20.91
C SER A 13 7.05 -21.11 -22.25
N PHE A 14 8.10 -20.69 -22.96
CA PHE A 14 8.05 -20.08 -24.28
C PHE A 14 9.19 -20.66 -25.12
N ASN A 15 8.99 -20.77 -26.43
CA ASN A 15 10.03 -21.14 -27.39
C ASN A 15 10.51 -19.87 -28.10
N GLY A 16 11.69 -19.38 -27.74
CA GLY A 16 12.26 -18.15 -28.30
C GLY A 16 13.68 -17.89 -27.85
N PHE A 17 14.27 -16.81 -28.34
CA PHE A 17 15.59 -16.35 -27.94
C PHE A 17 15.70 -14.83 -28.05
N ALA A 18 16.61 -14.25 -27.27
CA ALA A 18 17.04 -12.86 -27.39
C ALA A 18 18.43 -12.82 -28.02
N SER A 19 18.63 -11.95 -29.00
CA SER A 19 19.92 -11.79 -29.69
C SER A 19 20.10 -10.33 -30.09
N LYS A 20 21.36 -9.88 -30.11
CA LYS A 20 21.73 -8.68 -30.85
C LYS A 20 21.64 -9.00 -32.33
N LEU A 21 20.92 -8.18 -33.08
CA LEU A 21 20.68 -8.34 -34.52
C LEU A 21 20.67 -6.96 -35.15
N THR A 22 21.28 -6.84 -36.33
CA THR A 22 21.11 -5.66 -37.16
C THR A 22 19.68 -5.58 -37.71
N ASN A 23 19.26 -4.38 -38.13
CA ASN A 23 17.96 -4.16 -38.75
C ASN A 23 17.71 -5.06 -39.98
N GLU A 24 18.76 -5.37 -40.74
CA GLU A 24 18.66 -6.28 -41.90
C GLU A 24 18.49 -7.74 -41.50
N GLU A 25 19.24 -8.21 -40.49
CA GLU A 25 19.14 -9.57 -39.97
C GLU A 25 17.78 -9.82 -39.35
N ALA A 26 17.26 -8.84 -38.60
CA ALA A 26 15.93 -8.89 -38.03
C ALA A 26 14.82 -9.00 -39.08
N LYS A 27 14.91 -8.26 -40.19
CA LYS A 27 13.96 -8.36 -41.33
C LYS A 27 14.04 -9.72 -42.03
N LYS A 28 15.25 -10.28 -42.17
CA LYS A 28 15.44 -11.63 -42.72
C LYS A 28 14.85 -12.70 -41.80
N LEU A 29 15.03 -12.56 -40.49
CA LEU A 29 14.50 -13.45 -39.47
C LEU A 29 12.97 -13.37 -39.36
N SER A 30 12.38 -12.16 -39.41
CA SER A 30 10.92 -11.97 -39.36
C SER A 30 10.20 -12.60 -40.56
N SER A 31 10.89 -12.73 -41.69
CA SER A 31 10.36 -13.36 -42.92
C SER A 31 10.58 -14.88 -42.96
N SER A 32 11.21 -15.47 -41.94
CA SER A 32 11.48 -16.91 -41.88
C SER A 32 10.26 -17.70 -41.42
N LYS A 33 10.00 -18.87 -42.02
CA LYS A 33 8.87 -19.76 -41.69
C LYS A 33 8.79 -20.18 -40.21
N GLY A 34 9.88 -20.05 -39.45
CA GLY A 34 9.95 -20.43 -38.02
C GLY A 34 9.74 -19.27 -37.04
N ALA A 35 9.73 -18.01 -37.50
CA ALA A 35 9.57 -16.85 -36.64
C ALA A 35 8.10 -16.42 -36.54
N VAL A 36 7.55 -16.45 -35.33
CA VAL A 36 6.14 -16.06 -35.08
C VAL A 36 6.02 -14.56 -34.81
N LEU A 37 7.01 -13.96 -34.13
CA LEU A 37 7.01 -12.56 -33.74
C LEU A 37 8.47 -12.09 -33.54
N VAL A 38 8.87 -10.99 -34.18
CA VAL A 38 10.19 -10.37 -34.01
C VAL A 38 9.99 -8.90 -33.66
N PHE A 39 10.58 -8.44 -32.56
CA PHE A 39 10.48 -7.04 -32.16
C PHE A 39 11.72 -6.54 -31.41
N PRO A 40 11.99 -5.22 -31.47
CA PRO A 40 13.08 -4.63 -30.70
C PRO A 40 12.83 -4.73 -29.20
N SER A 41 13.85 -5.22 -28.50
CA SER A 41 14.04 -5.10 -27.06
C SER A 41 13.91 -3.64 -26.70
N LYS A 42 12.95 -3.35 -25.84
CA LYS A 42 12.82 -2.03 -25.23
C LYS A 42 13.40 -2.13 -23.83
N VAL A 43 14.12 -1.10 -23.42
CA VAL A 43 14.41 -0.91 -22.00
C VAL A 43 13.08 -0.57 -21.33
N TYR A 44 12.58 -1.49 -20.50
CA TYR A 44 11.38 -1.25 -19.71
C TYR A 44 11.80 -0.64 -18.37
N GLN A 45 11.36 0.58 -18.10
CA GLN A 45 11.51 1.20 -16.79
C GLN A 45 10.45 0.63 -15.84
N LEU A 46 10.88 0.27 -14.63
CA LEU A 46 9.98 -0.24 -13.60
C LEU A 46 9.20 0.94 -12.98
N TYR A 47 7.90 0.84 -12.63
CA TYR A 47 7.08 1.95 -12.09
C TYR A 47 6.08 1.52 -10.99
N ARG A 48 6.25 1.99 -9.75
CA ARG A 48 5.33 1.85 -8.59
C ARG A 48 4.48 3.12 -8.36
N THR A 49 4.84 4.21 -9.01
CA THR A 49 4.19 5.53 -8.98
C THR A 49 2.97 5.64 -9.90
N ARG A 50 2.70 4.59 -10.71
CA ARG A 50 1.67 4.57 -11.76
C ARG A 50 0.45 3.72 -11.49
N SER A 51 0.35 3.02 -10.36
CA SER A 51 -0.82 2.15 -10.07
C SER A 51 -2.14 2.92 -10.16
N TRP A 52 -2.17 4.14 -9.61
CA TRP A 52 -3.35 5.02 -9.69
C TRP A 52 -3.60 5.56 -11.09
N ASP A 53 -2.55 5.97 -11.81
CA ASP A 53 -2.67 6.38 -13.22
C ASP A 53 -3.20 5.25 -14.11
N PHE A 54 -2.77 4.01 -13.86
CA PHE A 54 -3.25 2.82 -14.56
C PHE A 54 -4.74 2.57 -14.34
N LEU A 55 -5.25 2.90 -13.15
CA LEU A 55 -6.69 2.87 -12.84
C LEU A 55 -7.45 4.09 -13.37
N GLY A 56 -6.80 5.01 -14.07
CA GLY A 56 -7.38 6.28 -14.53
C GLY A 56 -7.56 7.32 -13.42
N LEU A 57 -7.02 7.06 -12.23
CA LEU A 57 -7.07 7.94 -11.06
C LEU A 57 -5.81 8.81 -10.99
N ASN A 58 -5.63 9.65 -12.01
CA ASN A 58 -4.49 10.54 -12.11
C ASN A 58 -4.51 11.63 -11.02
N GLN A 59 -3.42 12.40 -10.94
CA GLN A 59 -3.29 13.47 -9.93
C GLN A 59 -4.31 14.61 -10.09
N THR A 60 -4.94 14.75 -11.25
CA THR A 60 -5.88 15.84 -11.56
C THR A 60 -7.34 15.48 -11.35
N VAL A 61 -7.64 14.24 -10.89
CA VAL A 61 -8.99 13.86 -10.49
C VAL A 61 -9.45 14.81 -9.37
N LYS A 62 -10.61 15.46 -9.59
CA LYS A 62 -11.23 16.33 -8.60
C LYS A 62 -11.55 15.50 -7.35
N SER A 63 -10.77 15.70 -6.30
CA SER A 63 -11.06 15.17 -4.99
C SER A 63 -11.57 16.27 -4.07
N ASN A 64 -12.43 15.92 -3.13
CA ASN A 64 -12.85 16.84 -2.09
C ASN A 64 -11.94 16.63 -0.87
N ALA A 65 -10.76 17.26 -0.88
CA ALA A 65 -9.76 17.13 0.18
C ALA A 65 -10.32 17.43 1.58
N ALA A 66 -11.30 18.33 1.70
CA ALA A 66 -11.97 18.63 2.97
C ALA A 66 -12.84 17.46 3.46
N ALA A 67 -13.53 16.75 2.56
CA ALA A 67 -14.26 15.54 2.91
C ALA A 67 -13.31 14.37 3.20
N GLU A 68 -12.28 14.20 2.37
CA GLU A 68 -11.29 13.13 2.49
C GLU A 68 -10.49 13.24 3.79
N SER A 69 -10.14 14.45 4.23
CA SER A 69 -9.45 14.68 5.51
C SER A 69 -10.24 14.30 6.76
N ASN A 70 -11.54 14.04 6.60
CA ASN A 70 -12.43 13.49 7.62
C ASN A 70 -12.61 11.96 7.53
N VAL A 71 -12.03 11.32 6.51
CA VAL A 71 -12.00 9.86 6.36
C VAL A 71 -10.83 9.29 7.15
N ILE A 72 -11.09 8.22 7.91
CA ILE A 72 -10.09 7.53 8.73
C ILE A 72 -9.97 6.09 8.24
N VAL A 73 -8.78 5.74 7.76
CA VAL A 73 -8.42 4.40 7.31
C VAL A 73 -7.68 3.68 8.44
N GLY A 74 -8.31 2.65 9.00
CA GLY A 74 -7.70 1.72 9.94
C GLY A 74 -6.90 0.65 9.19
N VAL A 75 -5.65 0.43 9.59
CA VAL A 75 -4.77 -0.59 8.99
C VAL A 75 -4.34 -1.56 10.07
N THR A 76 -4.77 -2.82 9.97
CA THR A 76 -4.39 -3.89 10.90
C THR A 76 -3.28 -4.73 10.28
N ASP A 77 -2.05 -4.59 10.76
CA ASP A 77 -0.84 -5.10 10.09
C ASP A 77 0.37 -5.25 11.07
N THR A 78 1.61 -5.18 10.57
CA THR A 78 2.89 -5.23 11.31
C THR A 78 3.27 -3.92 11.99
N GLY A 79 2.44 -2.88 11.87
CA GLY A 79 2.66 -1.56 12.47
C GLY A 79 2.79 -0.46 11.42
N ILE A 80 3.42 0.65 11.81
CA ILE A 80 3.72 1.75 10.89
C ILE A 80 5.08 2.39 11.17
N TRP A 81 5.75 2.87 10.12
CA TRP A 81 6.95 3.70 10.20
C TRP A 81 6.59 5.18 10.01
N PRO A 82 6.35 5.94 11.09
CA PRO A 82 5.76 7.29 10.99
C PRO A 82 6.69 8.32 10.35
N GLU A 83 8.02 8.11 10.37
CA GLU A 83 8.98 9.05 9.78
C GLU A 83 9.05 8.97 8.25
N SER A 84 8.26 8.11 7.60
CA SER A 84 8.16 8.10 6.15
C SER A 84 7.46 9.37 5.65
N ASP A 85 7.97 9.98 4.58
CA ASP A 85 7.34 11.13 3.90
C ASP A 85 5.88 10.87 3.50
N SER A 86 5.52 9.60 3.29
CA SER A 86 4.13 9.18 3.02
C SER A 86 3.17 9.48 4.17
N PHE A 87 3.69 9.71 5.38
CA PHE A 87 2.93 9.97 6.59
C PHE A 87 3.21 11.34 7.21
N SER A 88 3.84 12.26 6.46
CA SER A 88 4.00 13.66 6.88
C SER A 88 2.66 14.29 7.27
N ASP A 89 2.67 15.11 8.32
CA ASP A 89 1.52 15.85 8.82
C ASP A 89 1.34 17.22 8.13
N GLU A 90 2.21 17.58 7.19
CA GLU A 90 2.12 18.82 6.45
C GLU A 90 0.80 18.92 5.67
N GLY A 91 0.10 20.06 5.83
CA GLY A 91 -1.18 20.32 5.17
C GLY A 91 -2.40 19.66 5.85
N PHE A 92 -2.22 18.95 6.96
CA PHE A 92 -3.33 18.37 7.71
C PHE A 92 -3.84 19.30 8.81
N GLY A 93 -5.17 19.31 9.01
CA GLY A 93 -5.82 19.96 10.14
C GLY A 93 -5.90 19.06 11.39
N PRO A 94 -6.60 19.48 12.46
CA PRO A 94 -6.85 18.62 13.62
C PRO A 94 -7.56 17.30 13.25
N PRO A 95 -7.41 16.23 14.05
CA PRO A 95 -8.13 14.98 13.81
C PRO A 95 -9.64 15.18 13.75
N PRO A 96 -10.37 14.36 12.98
CA PRO A 96 -11.83 14.46 12.89
C PRO A 96 -12.48 14.28 14.28
N GLN A 97 -13.52 15.06 14.60
CA GLN A 97 -14.16 15.03 15.93
C GLN A 97 -14.73 13.66 16.34
N LYS A 98 -15.08 12.83 15.36
CA LYS A 98 -15.58 11.46 15.58
C LYS A 98 -14.50 10.48 16.06
N TRP A 99 -13.22 10.84 15.89
CA TRP A 99 -12.09 9.99 16.25
C TRP A 99 -11.99 9.85 17.76
N LYS A 100 -12.01 8.60 18.25
CA LYS A 100 -11.91 8.26 19.67
C LYS A 100 -10.64 7.51 20.03
N GLY A 101 -9.85 7.15 19.02
CA GLY A 101 -8.63 6.39 19.23
C GLY A 101 -7.51 7.20 19.84
N ALA A 102 -6.52 6.46 20.32
CA ALA A 102 -5.38 7.02 21.02
C ALA A 102 -4.07 6.55 20.38
N CYS A 103 -3.04 7.35 20.61
CA CYS A 103 -1.66 6.98 20.34
C CYS A 103 -1.11 6.22 21.54
N LYS A 104 -1.48 4.94 21.65
CA LYS A 104 -0.92 3.99 22.61
C LYS A 104 0.30 3.36 22.00
N VAL A 105 1.28 4.22 21.77
CA VAL A 105 2.54 3.85 21.16
C VAL A 105 3.53 3.51 22.23
N GLY A 106 4.25 2.42 22.01
CA GLY A 106 5.42 2.07 22.78
C GLY A 106 6.50 3.13 22.83
N GLN A 107 7.68 2.72 23.32
CA GLN A 107 8.86 3.59 23.31
C GLN A 107 9.13 4.15 21.89
N ASN A 108 9.41 5.46 21.81
CA ASN A 108 9.86 6.19 20.62
C ASN A 108 8.95 6.15 19.38
N LEU A 109 7.64 6.32 19.56
CA LEU A 109 6.75 6.63 18.43
C LEU A 109 5.81 7.76 18.80
N THR A 110 5.84 8.83 17.99
CA THR A 110 4.93 9.95 18.09
C THR A 110 3.86 9.83 17.02
N CYS A 111 2.62 9.69 17.44
CA CYS A 111 1.46 10.04 16.62
C CYS A 111 0.59 10.99 17.44
N ASN A 112 -0.06 11.97 16.81
CA ASN A 112 -0.90 12.98 17.45
C ASN A 112 -0.36 13.51 18.80
N GLN A 113 0.30 14.67 18.80
CA GLN A 113 0.52 15.41 20.03
C GLN A 113 -0.77 16.09 20.50
N GLN A 114 -1.79 15.32 20.89
CA GLN A 114 -2.89 15.86 21.69
C GLN A 114 -2.34 16.21 23.07
N LYS A 115 -1.89 17.45 23.24
CA LYS A 115 -1.64 18.02 24.57
C LYS A 115 -2.92 18.72 25.05
N TYR A 116 -3.68 17.97 25.84
CA TYR A 116 -4.81 18.35 26.72
C TYR A 116 -6.18 18.63 26.08
N SER A 117 -7.20 17.98 26.68
CA SER A 117 -8.63 18.08 26.37
C SER A 117 -9.48 18.53 27.57
N SER A 118 -8.90 19.21 28.59
CA SER A 118 -9.74 19.87 29.60
C SER A 118 -9.20 21.21 30.05
N ILE A 119 -10.05 22.23 29.91
CA ILE A 119 -9.90 23.61 30.40
C ILE A 119 -10.30 23.71 31.89
N SER A 120 -10.76 22.63 32.53
CA SER A 120 -11.31 22.67 33.91
C SER A 120 -10.29 22.88 35.03
N ASP A 121 -8.98 22.74 34.78
CA ASP A 121 -7.94 22.84 35.81
C ASP A 121 -7.25 24.22 35.86
N LEU A 122 -7.68 25.17 35.02
CA LEU A 122 -7.14 26.53 35.00
C LEU A 122 -7.96 27.46 35.89
N ARG A 123 -7.46 27.68 37.12
CA ARG A 123 -7.89 28.78 37.99
C ARG A 123 -7.78 30.13 37.28
N PRO A 124 -8.66 31.11 37.62
CA PRO A 124 -8.83 32.33 36.85
C PRO A 124 -7.72 33.33 37.15
N LEU A 125 -6.75 33.44 36.25
CA LEU A 125 -5.90 34.61 36.15
C LEU A 125 -5.25 34.62 34.77
N PHE A 126 -5.27 35.79 34.13
CA PHE A 126 -4.56 36.15 32.89
C PHE A 126 -5.29 35.94 31.56
N ILE A 127 -6.24 36.83 31.30
CA ILE A 127 -6.81 37.17 29.98
C ILE A 127 -5.73 37.67 28.97
N SER A 128 -4.49 37.89 29.41
CA SER A 128 -3.35 38.21 28.53
C SER A 128 -2.74 37.00 27.79
N LEU A 129 -3.16 35.76 28.10
CA LEU A 129 -2.62 34.53 27.50
C LEU A 129 -3.51 33.95 26.39
N ILE A 130 -4.63 34.60 26.06
CA ILE A 130 -5.60 34.06 25.09
C ILE A 130 -5.12 34.21 23.63
N LEU A 131 -4.20 35.14 23.34
CA LEU A 131 -3.65 35.34 21.99
C LEU A 131 -2.44 34.43 21.66
N THR A 132 -1.82 33.79 22.66
CA THR A 132 -0.73 32.82 22.43
C THR A 132 -1.18 31.36 22.53
N MET A 133 -2.41 31.09 22.96
CA MET A 133 -2.96 29.73 23.14
C MET A 133 -3.60 29.13 21.88
N THR A 134 -3.64 29.86 20.76
CA THR A 134 -4.27 29.38 19.51
C THR A 134 -3.36 28.51 18.63
N TRP A 135 -2.17 28.09 19.10
CA TRP A 135 -1.13 27.49 18.25
C TRP A 135 -0.57 26.13 18.71
N TYR A 136 -1.40 25.29 19.33
CA TYR A 136 -1.11 23.85 19.47
C TYR A 136 -2.26 23.01 18.91
N LEU A 137 -2.61 23.25 17.65
CA LEU A 137 -3.45 22.32 16.91
C LEU A 137 -2.58 21.10 16.57
N SER A 138 -2.91 19.95 17.16
CA SER A 138 -2.29 18.67 16.80
C SER A 138 -2.64 18.36 15.35
N PHE A 139 -1.69 18.54 14.45
CA PHE A 139 -1.83 18.16 13.05
C PHE A 139 -1.18 16.80 12.89
N SER A 140 -1.91 15.80 12.38
CA SER A 140 -1.30 14.50 12.09
C SER A 140 -2.03 13.75 11.00
N LYS A 141 -1.26 13.25 10.03
CA LYS A 141 -1.71 12.24 9.08
C LYS A 141 -2.01 10.92 9.78
N LEU A 142 -1.06 10.47 10.60
CA LEU A 142 -1.19 9.33 11.50
C LEU A 142 -1.84 9.78 12.81
N ILE A 143 -3.12 9.49 12.98
CA ILE A 143 -3.92 9.97 14.11
C ILE A 143 -4.05 8.98 15.27
N GLY A 144 -3.66 7.72 15.02
CA GLY A 144 -3.78 6.63 15.98
C GLY A 144 -2.75 5.55 15.74
N ALA A 145 -2.21 4.99 16.81
CA ALA A 145 -1.38 3.80 16.75
C ALA A 145 -1.56 2.97 18.02
N ARG A 146 -1.84 1.67 17.86
CA ARG A 146 -1.95 0.69 18.95
C ARG A 146 -1.10 -0.54 18.66
N VAL A 147 -0.66 -1.20 19.72
CA VAL A 147 0.14 -2.42 19.66
C VAL A 147 -0.46 -3.50 20.54
N TYR A 148 -0.44 -4.74 20.04
CA TYR A 148 -0.95 -5.91 20.75
C TYR A 148 0.10 -7.01 20.92
N THR A 149 1.15 -7.01 20.10
CA THR A 149 2.13 -8.11 20.03
C THR A 149 3.52 -7.79 20.59
N THR A 150 3.91 -6.52 20.65
CA THR A 150 5.28 -6.06 20.96
C THR A 150 5.26 -4.79 21.80
N ASP A 151 6.44 -4.29 22.18
CA ASP A 151 6.55 -3.08 22.99
C ASP A 151 6.20 -1.80 22.24
N SER A 152 6.09 -1.81 20.90
CA SER A 152 5.85 -0.60 20.08
C SER A 152 5.08 -0.88 18.79
N ALA A 153 4.25 0.09 18.38
CA ALA A 153 3.52 0.07 17.11
C ALA A 153 4.42 0.36 15.88
N ARG A 154 5.73 0.58 16.11
CA ARG A 154 6.71 0.76 15.04
C ARG A 154 6.78 -0.48 14.17
N ASP A 155 6.74 -0.26 12.86
CA ASP A 155 6.92 -1.31 11.86
C ASP A 155 8.41 -1.63 11.71
N THR A 156 8.77 -2.88 11.99
CA THR A 156 10.14 -3.39 11.79
C THR A 156 10.23 -4.38 10.64
N GLU A 157 9.11 -4.66 9.98
CA GLU A 157 9.02 -5.60 8.87
C GLU A 157 8.86 -4.84 7.55
N GLY A 158 7.93 -3.88 7.49
CA GLY A 158 7.67 -3.01 6.35
C GLY A 158 6.30 -3.21 5.70
N HIS A 159 5.64 -4.35 5.90
CA HIS A 159 4.36 -4.69 5.28
C HIS A 159 3.27 -3.68 5.66
N GLY A 160 3.13 -3.34 6.94
CA GLY A 160 2.15 -2.36 7.41
C GLY A 160 2.38 -0.96 6.84
N SER A 161 3.62 -0.49 6.81
CA SER A 161 3.97 0.81 6.23
C SER A 161 3.72 0.85 4.72
N HIS A 162 4.02 -0.25 4.03
CA HIS A 162 3.77 -0.37 2.59
C HIS A 162 2.27 -0.39 2.27
N THR A 163 1.48 -1.15 3.05
CA THR A 163 0.02 -1.20 2.89
C THR A 163 -0.62 0.16 3.19
N ALA A 164 -0.25 0.78 4.32
CA ALA A 164 -0.81 2.07 4.73
C ALA A 164 -0.49 3.19 3.74
N SER A 165 0.74 3.25 3.22
CA SER A 165 1.14 4.24 2.20
C SER A 165 0.44 3.99 0.86
N THR A 166 0.18 2.73 0.48
CA THR A 166 -0.61 2.40 -0.70
C THR A 166 -2.07 2.85 -0.55
N ALA A 167 -2.67 2.68 0.62
CA ALA A 167 -4.06 3.09 0.85
C ALA A 167 -4.24 4.61 0.91
N ALA A 168 -3.42 5.27 1.72
CA ALA A 168 -3.61 6.67 2.08
C ALA A 168 -2.29 7.44 2.21
N GLY A 169 -1.19 7.02 1.62
CA GLY A 169 0.07 7.79 1.65
C GLY A 169 -0.07 9.16 0.98
N ASN A 170 0.66 10.14 1.49
CA ASN A 170 0.79 11.47 0.88
C ASN A 170 1.50 11.38 -0.49
N ASN A 171 1.47 12.48 -1.23
CA ASN A 171 2.23 12.62 -2.46
C ASN A 171 3.72 12.79 -2.12
N VAL A 172 4.53 11.77 -2.39
CA VAL A 172 5.98 11.80 -2.23
C VAL A 172 6.62 11.92 -3.61
N VAL A 173 7.16 13.10 -3.92
CA VAL A 173 7.80 13.41 -5.20
C VAL A 173 9.18 12.75 -5.26
N ASN A 174 9.60 12.31 -6.46
CA ASN A 174 10.89 11.65 -6.71
C ASN A 174 11.10 10.36 -5.89
N ALA A 175 10.03 9.67 -5.55
CA ALA A 175 10.09 8.37 -4.89
C ALA A 175 10.62 7.32 -5.87
N SER A 176 11.60 6.53 -5.43
CA SER A 176 12.16 5.41 -6.22
C SER A 176 12.69 4.31 -5.29
N PHE A 177 12.98 3.14 -5.84
CA PHE A 177 13.75 2.07 -5.20
C PHE A 177 15.03 1.87 -5.99
N TYR A 178 16.16 2.40 -5.50
CA TYR A 178 17.43 2.36 -6.25
C TYR A 178 17.31 2.89 -7.70
N GLY A 179 16.51 3.94 -7.92
CA GLY A 179 16.23 4.50 -9.25
C GLY A 179 15.17 3.73 -10.06
N PHE A 180 14.72 2.57 -9.59
CA PHE A 180 13.55 1.92 -10.15
C PHE A 180 12.28 2.63 -9.67
N ALA A 181 11.27 2.71 -10.55
CA ALA A 181 9.97 3.24 -10.19
C ALA A 181 9.92 4.72 -9.81
N GLU A 182 10.78 5.52 -10.44
CA GLU A 182 10.82 6.96 -10.23
C GLU A 182 9.49 7.65 -10.59
N GLY A 183 9.10 8.61 -9.75
CA GLY A 183 7.92 9.46 -9.95
C GLY A 183 7.31 9.88 -8.61
N THR A 184 6.02 10.22 -8.63
CA THR A 184 5.28 10.56 -7.41
C THR A 184 4.59 9.33 -6.81
N ALA A 185 5.03 8.87 -5.65
CA ALA A 185 4.32 7.84 -4.90
C ALA A 185 3.14 8.49 -4.16
N ARG A 186 1.97 7.82 -4.13
CA ARG A 186 0.80 8.30 -3.38
C ARG A 186 -0.16 7.17 -3.06
N GLY A 187 -1.00 7.40 -2.05
CA GLY A 187 -2.14 6.55 -1.76
C GLY A 187 -3.33 6.78 -2.68
N GLY A 188 -4.36 5.94 -2.52
CA GLY A 188 -5.64 6.12 -3.20
C GLY A 188 -6.38 7.36 -2.73
N VAL A 189 -6.30 7.66 -1.43
CA VAL A 189 -6.86 8.86 -0.81
C VAL A 189 -5.78 9.62 -0.03
N PRO A 190 -4.93 10.42 -0.69
CA PRO A 190 -3.80 11.10 -0.05
C PRO A 190 -4.19 12.08 1.06
N SER A 191 -5.44 12.57 1.10
CA SER A 191 -5.93 13.44 2.17
C SER A 191 -6.55 12.69 3.34
N ALA A 192 -6.74 11.36 3.29
CA ALA A 192 -7.32 10.60 4.40
C ALA A 192 -6.39 10.48 5.61
N ARG A 193 -6.94 10.23 6.79
CA ARG A 193 -6.19 9.93 8.02
C ARG A 193 -5.87 8.45 8.10
N VAL A 194 -4.76 8.11 8.76
CA VAL A 194 -4.34 6.73 9.01
C VAL A 194 -4.39 6.44 10.51
N ALA A 195 -4.92 5.28 10.87
CA ALA A 195 -4.81 4.70 12.21
C ALA A 195 -4.19 3.29 12.09
N ALA A 196 -3.07 3.06 12.76
CA ALA A 196 -2.30 1.82 12.66
C ALA A 196 -2.56 0.90 13.86
N TYR A 197 -2.87 -0.36 13.60
CA TYR A 197 -3.13 -1.39 14.61
C TYR A 197 -2.16 -2.54 14.39
N LYS A 198 -1.10 -2.60 15.19
CA LYS A 198 -0.08 -3.64 15.10
C LYS A 198 -0.55 -4.91 15.78
N ALA A 199 -1.16 -5.80 15.00
CA ALA A 199 -1.68 -7.10 15.45
C ALA A 199 -0.77 -8.28 15.05
N CYS A 200 0.29 -8.01 14.28
CA CYS A 200 1.24 -9.02 13.83
C CYS A 200 2.66 -8.70 14.32
N ASN A 201 3.46 -9.75 14.50
CA ASN A 201 4.89 -9.65 14.76
C ASN A 201 5.64 -10.45 13.69
N GLY A 202 6.26 -9.75 12.74
CA GLY A 202 6.79 -10.37 11.53
C GLY A 202 5.67 -11.00 10.70
N ILE A 203 5.82 -12.27 10.33
CA ILE A 203 4.88 -13.00 9.47
C ILE A 203 3.71 -13.61 10.28
N TRP A 204 3.78 -13.57 11.62
CA TRP A 204 2.84 -14.26 12.49
C TRP A 204 1.85 -13.29 13.15
N CYS A 205 0.59 -13.68 13.15
CA CYS A 205 -0.51 -12.97 13.81
C CYS A 205 -1.33 -14.00 14.59
N THR A 206 -1.86 -13.59 15.74
CA THR A 206 -2.58 -14.48 16.68
C THR A 206 -4.01 -13.96 16.90
N SER A 207 -4.62 -14.29 18.05
CA SER A 207 -5.89 -13.73 18.53
C SER A 207 -5.89 -12.19 18.65
N ASP A 208 -4.71 -11.57 18.66
CA ASP A 208 -4.54 -10.11 18.73
C ASP A 208 -5.25 -9.36 17.60
N ILE A 209 -5.55 -10.04 16.48
CA ILE A 209 -6.37 -9.51 15.39
C ILE A 209 -7.77 -9.09 15.89
N LEU A 210 -8.40 -9.88 16.76
CA LEU A 210 -9.75 -9.55 17.27
C LEU A 210 -9.72 -8.34 18.20
N ALA A 211 -8.70 -8.23 19.05
CA ALA A 211 -8.50 -7.05 19.89
C ALA A 211 -8.27 -5.79 19.03
N ALA A 212 -7.50 -5.93 17.94
CA ALA A 212 -7.32 -4.85 16.97
C ALA A 212 -8.64 -4.46 16.31
N PHE A 213 -9.49 -5.40 15.89
CA PHE A 213 -10.81 -5.11 15.33
C PHE A 213 -11.69 -4.35 16.32
N ASP A 214 -11.77 -4.82 17.56
CA ASP A 214 -12.60 -4.21 18.61
C ASP A 214 -12.24 -2.73 18.82
N ASP A 215 -10.95 -2.44 19.04
CA ASP A 215 -10.45 -1.08 19.18
C ASP A 215 -10.61 -0.27 17.87
N THR A 216 -10.38 -0.87 16.70
CA THR A 216 -10.51 -0.18 15.40
C THR A 216 -11.94 0.31 15.16
N ILE A 217 -12.92 -0.54 15.47
CA ILE A 217 -14.34 -0.20 15.35
C ILE A 217 -14.72 0.86 16.41
N ALA A 218 -14.29 0.67 17.66
CA ALA A 218 -14.59 1.59 18.76
C ALA A 218 -13.98 2.98 18.57
N ASP A 219 -12.80 3.06 17.96
CA ASP A 219 -12.06 4.29 17.68
C ASP A 219 -12.74 5.14 16.58
N GLY A 220 -13.67 4.55 15.81
CA GLY A 220 -14.51 5.26 14.85
C GLY A 220 -13.90 5.41 13.46
N VAL A 221 -13.18 4.40 12.97
CA VAL A 221 -12.67 4.38 11.60
C VAL A 221 -13.81 4.23 10.57
N ASP A 222 -13.57 4.68 9.34
CA ASP A 222 -14.53 4.57 8.23
C ASP A 222 -14.29 3.32 7.37
N LEU A 223 -13.04 2.86 7.31
CA LEU A 223 -12.60 1.74 6.48
C LEU A 223 -11.53 0.96 7.23
N ILE A 224 -11.61 -0.37 7.22
CA ILE A 224 -10.57 -1.25 7.77
C ILE A 224 -9.89 -1.99 6.62
N ILE A 225 -8.57 -1.89 6.55
CA ILE A 225 -7.74 -2.65 5.63
C ILE A 225 -7.00 -3.72 6.44
N VAL A 226 -7.26 -4.98 6.09
CA VAL A 226 -6.64 -6.14 6.72
C VAL A 226 -6.01 -6.99 5.62
N PRO A 227 -4.73 -6.79 5.27
CA PRO A 227 -4.05 -7.55 4.22
C PRO A 227 -3.49 -8.88 4.73
N LEU A 228 -4.03 -9.42 5.81
CA LEU A 228 -3.54 -10.60 6.54
C LEU A 228 -4.52 -11.75 6.40
N GLY A 229 -4.05 -13.00 6.34
CA GLY A 229 -4.96 -14.14 6.29
C GLY A 229 -4.25 -15.48 6.41
N SER A 230 -5.01 -16.50 6.82
CA SER A 230 -4.54 -17.88 6.81
C SER A 230 -4.36 -18.38 5.37
N VAL A 231 -3.45 -19.34 5.19
CA VAL A 231 -3.32 -20.09 3.94
C VAL A 231 -4.46 -21.12 3.79
N PHE A 232 -5.06 -21.53 4.91
CA PHE A 232 -6.15 -22.49 4.97
C PHE A 232 -7.48 -21.79 5.22
N VAL A 233 -8.54 -22.27 4.55
CA VAL A 233 -9.91 -21.85 4.81
C VAL A 233 -10.36 -22.43 6.15
N SER A 234 -10.88 -21.57 7.02
CA SER A 234 -11.49 -21.95 8.28
C SER A 234 -12.99 -21.61 8.27
N GLU A 235 -13.77 -22.22 9.16
CA GLU A 235 -15.16 -21.83 9.36
C GLU A 235 -15.26 -20.41 9.91
N PHE A 236 -16.31 -19.67 9.57
CA PHE A 236 -16.40 -18.23 9.84
C PHE A 236 -16.22 -17.86 11.33
N TYR A 237 -16.77 -18.65 12.25
CA TYR A 237 -16.66 -18.40 13.69
C TYR A 237 -15.26 -18.72 14.25
N SER A 238 -14.43 -19.45 13.49
CA SER A 238 -13.05 -19.81 13.84
C SER A 238 -12.00 -18.96 13.10
N ASP A 239 -12.43 -18.09 12.18
CA ASP A 239 -11.57 -17.11 11.50
C ASP A 239 -11.67 -15.75 12.23
N PRO A 240 -10.61 -15.28 12.90
CA PRO A 240 -10.62 -14.00 13.61
C PRO A 240 -10.90 -12.81 12.69
N VAL A 241 -10.47 -12.86 11.42
CA VAL A 241 -10.72 -11.79 10.45
C VAL A 241 -12.18 -11.82 10.00
N ALA A 242 -12.79 -13.00 9.84
CA ALA A 242 -14.22 -13.10 9.52
C ALA A 242 -15.08 -12.59 10.69
N THR A 243 -14.82 -13.04 11.91
CA THR A 243 -15.55 -12.60 13.10
C THR A 243 -15.41 -11.09 13.35
N GLY A 244 -14.19 -10.56 13.32
CA GLY A 244 -13.96 -9.12 13.49
C GLY A 244 -14.66 -8.28 12.41
N ALA A 245 -14.63 -8.74 11.16
CA ALA A 245 -15.32 -8.05 10.08
C ALA A 245 -16.85 -8.14 10.13
N PHE A 246 -17.41 -9.19 10.71
CA PHE A 246 -18.85 -9.29 10.92
C PHE A 246 -19.32 -8.15 11.82
N HIS A 247 -18.64 -7.95 12.95
CA HIS A 247 -18.94 -6.86 13.88
C HIS A 247 -18.64 -5.48 13.28
N ALA A 248 -17.61 -5.34 12.43
CA ALA A 248 -17.39 -4.11 11.68
C ALA A 248 -18.57 -3.79 10.77
N ALA A 249 -19.08 -4.79 10.03
CA ALA A 249 -20.23 -4.64 9.15
C ALA A 249 -21.52 -4.27 9.90
N GLU A 250 -21.76 -4.86 11.08
CA GLU A 250 -22.88 -4.48 11.97
C GLU A 250 -22.82 -3.00 12.41
N LYS A 251 -21.61 -2.42 12.46
CA LYS A 251 -21.37 -1.00 12.77
C LYS A 251 -21.25 -0.12 11.53
N GLY A 252 -21.49 -0.65 10.34
CA GLY A 252 -21.43 0.09 9.08
C GLY A 252 -20.02 0.39 8.59
N VAL A 253 -19.01 -0.35 9.08
CA VAL A 253 -17.60 -0.18 8.69
C VAL A 253 -17.21 -1.27 7.70
N LEU A 254 -16.79 -0.87 6.49
CA LEU A 254 -16.35 -1.81 5.46
C LEU A 254 -14.96 -2.37 5.78
N VAL A 255 -14.80 -3.68 5.59
CA VAL A 255 -13.50 -4.37 5.70
C VAL A 255 -13.02 -4.81 4.32
N VAL A 256 -11.81 -4.37 3.96
CA VAL A 256 -11.10 -4.75 2.74
C VAL A 256 -10.03 -5.79 3.11
N HIS A 257 -10.13 -6.98 2.53
CA HIS A 257 -9.32 -8.13 2.88
C HIS A 257 -8.65 -8.73 1.64
N SER A 258 -7.36 -9.07 1.74
CA SER A 258 -6.66 -9.79 0.67
C SER A 258 -7.20 -11.22 0.51
N ALA A 259 -7.34 -11.67 -0.75
CA ALA A 259 -7.81 -13.02 -1.05
C ALA A 259 -6.80 -14.13 -0.68
N GLY A 260 -5.53 -13.76 -0.45
CA GLY A 260 -4.41 -14.66 -0.21
C GLY A 260 -3.52 -14.88 -1.44
N ASN A 261 -2.30 -15.36 -1.21
CA ASN A 261 -1.26 -15.51 -2.24
C ASN A 261 -1.03 -16.98 -2.67
N SER A 262 -1.94 -17.88 -2.30
CA SER A 262 -1.80 -19.33 -2.51
C SER A 262 -2.36 -19.82 -3.84
N GLY A 263 -2.48 -18.96 -4.85
CA GLY A 263 -3.11 -19.28 -6.14
C GLY A 263 -2.47 -20.44 -6.92
N LEU A 264 -1.24 -20.84 -6.59
CA LEU A 264 -0.55 -21.99 -7.18
C LEU A 264 -0.87 -23.33 -6.47
N ALA A 265 -1.58 -23.30 -5.34
CA ALA A 265 -1.89 -24.49 -4.54
C ALA A 265 -3.06 -25.33 -5.11
N GLY A 266 -3.73 -24.86 -6.17
CA GLY A 266 -4.82 -25.57 -6.84
C GLY A 266 -6.17 -24.85 -6.73
N PHE A 267 -7.25 -25.59 -6.97
CA PHE A 267 -8.61 -25.08 -6.80
C PHE A 267 -8.89 -24.76 -5.32
N GLN A 268 -9.77 -23.78 -5.06
CA GLN A 268 -10.19 -23.38 -3.70
C GLN A 268 -9.05 -22.81 -2.82
N SER A 269 -8.11 -22.09 -3.41
CA SER A 269 -6.98 -21.49 -2.68
C SER A 269 -7.29 -20.14 -1.98
N VAL A 270 -8.53 -19.64 -2.09
CA VAL A 270 -8.93 -18.35 -1.51
C VAL A 270 -9.37 -18.56 -0.08
N ALA A 271 -8.72 -17.87 0.87
CA ALA A 271 -9.06 -17.94 2.29
C ALA A 271 -10.02 -16.82 2.75
N SER A 272 -10.13 -15.74 1.99
CA SER A 272 -11.10 -14.66 2.25
C SER A 272 -12.45 -14.99 1.60
N VAL A 273 -13.33 -15.66 2.34
CA VAL A 273 -14.60 -16.20 1.83
C VAL A 273 -15.85 -15.66 2.53
N ALA A 274 -15.70 -14.86 3.59
CA ALA A 274 -16.84 -14.34 4.33
C ALA A 274 -17.58 -13.25 3.52
N PRO A 275 -18.92 -13.31 3.42
CA PRO A 275 -19.68 -12.46 2.51
C PRO A 275 -19.77 -10.98 2.93
N TRP A 276 -19.49 -10.68 4.19
CA TRP A 276 -19.51 -9.31 4.76
C TRP A 276 -18.15 -8.59 4.62
N LYS A 277 -17.19 -9.16 3.89
CA LYS A 277 -15.88 -8.57 3.60
C LYS A 277 -15.70 -8.34 2.10
N LEU A 278 -15.02 -7.27 1.72
CA LEU A 278 -14.57 -7.07 0.34
C LEU A 278 -13.26 -7.84 0.12
N SER A 279 -13.35 -8.98 -0.56
CA SER A 279 -12.21 -9.82 -0.90
C SER A 279 -11.53 -9.32 -2.18
N VAL A 280 -10.26 -8.91 -2.06
CA VAL A 280 -9.49 -8.30 -3.16
C VAL A 280 -8.44 -9.28 -3.69
N LYS A 281 -8.49 -9.53 -5.00
CA LYS A 281 -7.45 -10.29 -5.71
C LYS A 281 -6.35 -9.38 -6.23
N HIS A 282 -5.15 -9.91 -6.35
CA HIS A 282 -4.07 -9.23 -7.08
C HIS A 282 -4.24 -9.43 -8.59
N ASN A 283 -3.98 -8.38 -9.37
CA ASN A 283 -3.79 -8.47 -10.81
C ASN A 283 -2.55 -7.66 -11.19
N GLY A 284 -1.82 -8.14 -12.19
CA GLY A 284 -0.73 -7.37 -12.76
C GLY A 284 -1.28 -6.11 -13.41
N SER A 285 -0.65 -4.96 -13.14
CA SER A 285 -0.75 -3.81 -14.04
C SER A 285 -0.09 -4.18 -15.37
N SER A 286 -0.31 -3.41 -16.46
CA SER A 286 0.24 -3.66 -17.83
C SER A 286 1.78 -3.73 -17.93
N PHE A 287 2.44 -3.82 -16.80
CA PHE A 287 3.85 -3.91 -16.55
C PHE A 287 4.50 -5.21 -16.99
N CYS A 288 3.74 -6.29 -17.14
CA CYS A 288 4.23 -7.57 -17.65
C CYS A 288 3.23 -8.14 -18.64
N SER A 289 3.48 -7.99 -19.94
CA SER A 289 2.78 -8.74 -20.97
C SER A 289 3.77 -9.53 -21.80
N GLY A 290 3.61 -10.85 -21.82
CA GLY A 290 4.42 -11.76 -22.62
C GLY A 290 3.60 -12.95 -23.11
N ARG A 291 3.53 -13.12 -24.43
CA ARG A 291 3.41 -14.43 -25.10
C ARG A 291 4.31 -14.44 -26.34
N ARG A 292 5.18 -15.46 -26.39
CA ARG A 292 6.18 -15.81 -27.43
C ARG A 292 6.96 -14.62 -28.03
N LEU A 293 8.16 -14.45 -27.51
CA LEU A 293 9.07 -13.34 -27.74
C LEU A 293 10.28 -13.75 -28.59
N LEU A 294 10.56 -12.99 -29.66
CA LEU A 294 11.92 -12.79 -30.14
C LEU A 294 12.28 -11.32 -29.89
N VAL A 295 13.30 -11.12 -29.06
CA VAL A 295 13.74 -9.81 -28.54
C VAL A 295 15.04 -9.42 -29.24
N MET A 296 15.01 -8.34 -30.02
CA MET A 296 16.22 -7.79 -30.66
C MET A 296 16.86 -6.74 -29.76
N GLU A 297 18.08 -6.91 -29.26
CA GLU A 297 18.77 -5.75 -28.66
C GLU A 297 19.38 -4.89 -29.78
N ASP A 298 19.00 -3.61 -29.81
CA ASP A 298 19.53 -2.63 -30.77
C ASP A 298 21.03 -2.43 -30.54
N SER A 299 21.81 -2.32 -31.62
CA SER A 299 23.27 -2.20 -31.55
C SER A 299 23.75 -0.78 -31.32
N ASP A 300 22.86 0.22 -31.36
CA ASP A 300 23.21 1.64 -31.33
C ASP A 300 22.47 2.38 -30.21
N GLU A 301 23.02 2.37 -28.99
CA GLU A 301 22.76 3.42 -28.01
C GLU A 301 24.10 4.03 -27.57
N GLU A 302 24.47 5.10 -28.27
CA GLU A 302 25.38 6.12 -27.76
C GLU A 302 24.91 6.54 -26.36
N LYS A 303 25.80 6.41 -25.38
CA LYS A 303 25.62 6.93 -24.02
C LYS A 303 25.05 8.35 -24.02
N PRO A 304 23.99 8.66 -23.26
CA PRO A 304 23.76 10.03 -22.85
C PRO A 304 24.93 10.46 -21.96
N ARG A 305 25.69 11.45 -22.43
CA ARG A 305 26.63 12.20 -21.59
C ARG A 305 25.82 13.05 -20.61
N HIS A 306 26.12 12.85 -19.32
CA HIS A 306 25.83 13.62 -18.10
C HIS A 306 24.59 14.50 -18.05
#